data_AF-A0A841T7T1-F1
#
_entry.id   AF-A0A841T7T1-F1
#
_cell.length_a   1.000
_cell.length_b   1.000
_cell.length_c   1.000
_cell.angle_alpha   90.00
_cell.angle_beta   90.00
_cell.angle_gamma   90.00
#
_symmetry.space_group_name_H-M   'P 1'
#
loop_
_entity.id
_entity.type
_entity.pdbx_description
1 polymer ?
#
loop_
_entity_poly.entity_id
_entity_poly.type
_entity_poly.pdbx_seq_one_letter_code
_entity_poly.pdbx_strand_id
1 'polypeptide(L)' 'MLTSLKRLLATHPGPLPTLLFYERERRTVALSDELRVKPSPELTGSVERLLGEGSIRVK' A
#
# COMPACT_ATOMS: atom_id res chain seq x y z
N MET A 1 6.66 -0.73 -11.86
CA MET A 1 6.61 -0.28 -10.45
C MET A 1 5.27 -0.59 -9.78
N LEU A 2 4.11 -0.25 -10.36
CA LEU A 2 2.80 -0.51 -9.74
C LEU A 2 2.50 -2.01 -9.48
N THR A 3 2.93 -2.90 -10.37
CA THR A 3 2.71 -4.34 -10.25
C THR A 3 3.42 -4.95 -9.03
N SER A 4 4.60 -4.43 -8.66
CA SER A 4 5.36 -4.92 -7.51
C SER A 4 4.68 -4.58 -6.19
N LEU A 5 4.14 -3.36 -6.09
CA LEU A 5 3.33 -2.95 -4.93
C LEU A 5 2.07 -3.80 -4.82
N LYS A 6 1.32 -4.00 -5.91
CA LYS A 6 0.11 -4.84 -5.90
C LYS A 6 0.40 -6.26 -5.44
N ARG A 7 1.51 -6.85 -5.90
CA ARG A 7 1.94 -8.18 -5.49
C ARG A 7 2.28 -8.23 -4.00
N LEU A 8 3.01 -7.23 -3.50
CA LEU A 8 3.33 -7.12 -2.07
C LEU A 8 2.09 -6.98 -1.19
N LEU A 9 1.10 -6.20 -1.62
CA LEU A 9 -0.17 -6.06 -0.91
C LEU A 9 -0.95 -7.38 -0.91
N ALA A 10 -0.98 -8.08 -2.05
CA ALA A 10 -1.64 -9.38 -2.17
C ALA A 10 -1.02 -10.47 -1.28
N THR A 11 0.25 -10.37 -0.88
CA THR A 11 0.85 -11.33 0.08
C THR A 11 0.47 -11.06 1.54
N HIS A 12 -0.17 -9.93 1.84
CA HIS A 12 -0.55 -9.51 3.19
C HIS A 12 -2.06 -9.25 3.32
N PRO A 13 -2.93 -10.21 2.98
CA PRO A 13 -4.38 -9.99 2.99
C PRO A 13 -4.88 -9.62 4.38
N GLY A 14 -5.90 -8.75 4.44
CA GLY A 14 -6.51 -8.34 5.70
C GLY A 14 -7.78 -7.52 5.54
N PRO A 15 -8.32 -6.99 6.64
CA PRO A 15 -9.62 -6.35 6.63
C PRO A 15 -9.60 -4.88 6.17
N LEU A 16 -8.42 -4.22 6.16
CA LEU A 16 -8.36 -2.79 5.89
C LEU A 16 -8.24 -2.47 4.40
N PRO A 17 -9.04 -1.54 3.86
CA PRO A 17 -8.89 -1.05 2.50
C PRO A 17 -7.58 -0.29 2.32
N THR A 18 -6.97 -0.44 1.16
CA THR A 18 -5.74 0.26 0.78
C THR A 18 -6.05 1.39 -0.20
N LEU A 19 -5.40 2.53 0.04
CA LEU A 19 -5.56 3.73 -0.77
C LEU A 19 -4.18 4.13 -1.30
N LEU A 20 -4.09 4.37 -2.61
CA LEU A 20 -2.88 4.89 -3.24
C LEU A 20 -3.04 6.40 -3.42
N PHE A 21 -2.13 7.16 -2.83
CA PHE A 21 -2.10 8.62 -2.99
C PHE A 21 -1.03 9.01 -4.00
N TYR A 22 -1.46 9.68 -5.07
CA TYR A 22 -0.58 10.26 -6.07
C TYR A 22 -0.31 11.72 -5.71
N GLU A 23 0.92 12.00 -5.26
CA GLU A 23 1.30 13.34 -4.77
C GLU A 23 1.26 14.40 -5.88
N ARG A 24 1.72 14.03 -7.08
CA ARG A 24 1.80 14.92 -8.25
C ARG A 24 0.42 15.43 -8.66
N GLU A 25 -0.57 14.56 -8.71
CA GLU A 25 -1.95 14.90 -9.06
C GLU A 25 -2.82 15.22 -7.83
N ARG A 26 -2.26 15.13 -6.61
CA ARG A 26 -2.98 15.18 -5.32
C ARG A 26 -4.24 14.32 -5.32
N ARG A 27 -4.14 13.14 -5.94
CA ARG A 27 -5.28 12.25 -6.20
C ARG A 27 -5.17 11.00 -5.34
N THR A 28 -6.26 10.65 -4.67
CA THR A 28 -6.39 9.36 -3.99
C THR A 28 -7.12 8.37 -4.90
N VAL A 29 -6.57 7.18 -5.03
CA VAL A 29 -7.17 6.06 -5.75
C VAL A 29 -7.38 4.93 -4.76
N ALA A 30 -8.63 4.52 -4.58
CA ALA A 30 -8.94 3.32 -3.81
C ALA A 30 -8.49 2.10 -4.61
N LEU A 31 -7.74 1.22 -3.97
CA LEU A 31 -7.42 -0.08 -4.54
C LEU A 31 -8.60 -1.03 -4.33
N SER A 32 -8.72 -2.01 -5.22
CA SER A 32 -9.78 -3.03 -5.18
C SER A 32 -9.78 -3.79 -3.86
N ASP A 33 -10.93 -4.37 -3.50
CA ASP A 33 -11.10 -5.13 -2.25
C ASP A 33 -10.15 -6.34 -2.12
N GLU A 34 -9.67 -6.87 -3.25
CA GLU A 34 -8.66 -7.93 -3.31
C GLU A 34 -7.28 -7.48 -2.77
N LEU A 35 -7.05 -6.17 -2.67
CA LEU A 35 -5.81 -5.57 -2.18
C LEU A 35 -5.98 -5.01 -0.76
N ARG A 36 -7.01 -5.43 -0.04
CA ARG A 36 -7.13 -5.13 1.39
C ARG A 36 -6.03 -5.83 2.17
N VAL A 37 -5.44 -5.11 3.12
CA VAL A 37 -4.27 -5.61 3.86
C VAL A 37 -4.45 -5.52 5.36
N LYS A 38 -3.69 -6.36 6.07
CA LYS A 38 -3.48 -6.21 7.50
C LYS A 38 -2.20 -5.39 7.71
N PRO A 39 -2.27 -4.21 8.36
CA PRO A 39 -1.07 -3.43 8.64
C PRO A 39 -0.17 -4.23 9.59
N SER A 40 1.08 -4.37 9.20
CA SER A 40 2.12 -5.02 10.00
C SER A 40 3.44 -4.28 9.81
N PRO A 41 4.37 -4.33 10.79
CA PRO A 41 5.69 -3.72 10.63
C PRO A 41 6.44 -4.26 9.40
N GLU A 42 6.26 -5.53 9.07
CA GLU A 42 6.85 -6.17 7.90
C GLU A 42 6.32 -5.61 6.58
N LEU A 43 4.99 -5.41 6.48
CA LEU A 43 4.38 -4.79 5.30
C LEU A 43 4.85 -3.34 5.16
N THR A 44 4.82 -2.57 6.25
CA THR A 44 5.27 -1.18 6.28
C THR A 44 6.70 -1.06 5.77
N GLY A 45 7.65 -1.82 6.34
CA GLY A 45 9.05 -1.77 5.91
C GLY A 45 9.26 -2.25 4.47
N SER A 46 8.45 -3.19 3.99
CA SER A 46 8.51 -3.66 2.60
C SER A 46 7.99 -2.62 1.60
N VAL A 47 6.94 -1.88 1.97
CA VAL A 47 6.41 -0.76 1.17
C VAL A 47 7.42 0.39 1.17
N GLU A 48 7.99 0.74 2.32
CA GLU A 48 9.00 1.80 2.42
C GLU A 48 10.27 1.50 1.66
N ARG A 49 10.73 0.23 1.65
CA ARG A 49 11.86 -0.18 0.80
C ARG A 49 11.59 -0.01 -0.70
N LEU A 50 10.31 -0.11 -1.11
CA LEU A 50 9.91 -0.06 -2.51
C LEU A 50 9.58 1.35 -3.00
N LEU A 51 8.98 2.18 -2.14
CA LEU A 51 8.48 3.52 -2.47
C LEU A 51 9.26 4.65 -1.79
N GLY A 52 10.11 4.35 -0.81
CA GLY A 52 10.81 5.31 0.05
C GLY A 52 10.24 5.36 1.46
N GLU A 53 11.06 5.77 2.44
CA GLU A 53 10.64 5.95 3.83
C GLU A 53 9.48 6.95 3.95
N GLY A 54 8.50 6.66 4.82
CA GLY A 54 7.34 7.51 5.03
C GLY A 54 6.27 7.47 3.92
N SER A 55 6.43 6.58 2.93
CA SER A 55 5.48 6.40 1.81
C SER A 55 4.18 5.69 2.21
N ILE A 56 4.11 5.11 3.40
CA ILE A 56 2.93 4.43 3.93
C ILE A 56 2.39 5.18 5.15
N ARG A 57 1.06 5.30 5.23
CA ARG A 57 0.38 5.85 6.41
C ARG A 57 -0.79 4.95 6.77
N VAL A 58 -0.83 4.51 8.01
CA VAL A 58 -1.96 3.79 8.61
C VAL A 58 -2.66 4.75 9.56
N LYS A 59 -3.96 4.92 9.39
CA LYS A 59 -4.83 5.74 10.26
C LYS A 59 -5.81 4.85 11.00
#